data_AF-A0AAW8KZ11-F1
#
_entry.id   AF-A0AAW8KZ11-F1
#
_cell.length_a   1.000
_cell.length_b   1.000
_cell.length_c   1.000
_cell.angle_alpha   90.00
_cell.angle_beta   90.00
_cell.angle_gamma   90.00
#
_symmetry.space_group_name_H-M   'P 1'
#
loop_
_entity.id
_entity.type
_entity.pdbx_description
1 polymer ?
#
loop_
_entity_poly.entity_id
_entity_poly.type
_entity_poly.pdbx_seq_one_letter_code
_entity_poly.pdbx_strand_id
1 'polypeptide(L)'
;NTFKLKIGSRPLQHDVDHVIAIKKALGADISVRVDVNRAWSELECIQGIQQLQDGGIDLIEQPCAIQNTEALARLTRRFDVAIMADEALTGPDSAYRIAKSHGADVFAVKIEQSGGLIEACEVAKVAGLAGIDLYGGTM
;
A
#
# COMPACT_ATOMS: atom_id res chain seq x y z
N ASN A 1 -10.28 15.13 4.92
CA ASN A 1 -9.20 15.74 4.09
C ASN A 1 -8.24 14.69 3.53
N THR A 2 -8.73 13.50 3.19
CA THR A 2 -7.89 12.40 2.67
C THR A 2 -8.67 11.71 1.58
N PHE A 3 -8.04 11.50 0.43
CA PHE A 3 -8.62 10.83 -0.73
C PHE A 3 -7.78 9.61 -1.10
N LYS A 4 -8.46 8.50 -1.37
CA LYS A 4 -7.85 7.27 -1.89
C LYS A 4 -8.31 7.07 -3.32
N LEU A 5 -7.39 7.05 -4.28
CA LEU A 5 -7.66 6.90 -5.70
C LEU A 5 -7.36 5.46 -6.14
N LYS A 6 -8.28 4.83 -6.86
CA LYS A 6 -8.06 3.53 -7.49
C LYS A 6 -7.39 3.72 -8.85
N ILE A 7 -6.26 3.06 -9.06
CA ILE A 7 -5.50 3.05 -10.31
C ILE A 7 -5.09 1.62 -10.68
N GLY A 8 -4.32 1.42 -11.76
CA GLY A 8 -3.87 0.11 -12.24
C GLY A 8 -4.75 -0.47 -13.35
N SER A 9 -5.74 0.29 -13.83
CA SER A 9 -6.64 -0.13 -14.92
C SER A 9 -6.31 0.52 -16.27
N ARG A 10 -5.36 1.46 -16.29
CA ARG A 10 -4.89 2.15 -17.49
C ARG A 10 -3.39 1.90 -17.65
N PRO A 11 -2.81 2.24 -18.82
CA PRO A 11 -1.36 2.27 -18.96
C PRO A 11 -0.72 3.11 -17.85
N LEU A 12 0.41 2.64 -17.31
CA LEU A 12 1.12 3.23 -16.16
C LEU A 12 1.14 4.76 -16.19
N GLN A 13 1.58 5.34 -17.31
CA GLN A 13 1.72 6.80 -17.41
C GLN A 13 0.39 7.54 -17.29
N HIS A 14 -0.69 6.98 -17.85
CA HIS A 14 -2.01 7.62 -17.79
C HIS A 14 -2.55 7.64 -16.35
N ASP A 15 -2.33 6.59 -15.58
CA ASP A 15 -2.75 6.53 -14.18
C ASP A 15 -1.93 7.48 -13.30
N VAL A 16 -0.61 7.52 -13.51
CA VAL A 16 0.30 8.45 -12.79
C VAL A 16 -0.07 9.91 -13.08
N ASP A 17 -0.20 10.29 -14.36
CA ASP A 17 -0.54 11.66 -14.76
C ASP A 17 -1.88 12.09 -14.18
N HIS A 18 -2.87 11.18 -14.18
CA HIS A 18 -4.19 11.40 -13.60
C HIS A 18 -4.13 11.71 -12.10
N VAL A 19 -3.40 10.88 -11.34
CA VAL A 19 -3.23 11.05 -9.90
C VAL A 19 -2.51 12.35 -9.56
N ILE A 20 -1.41 12.66 -10.27
CA ILE A 20 -0.64 13.88 -10.04
C ILE A 20 -1.48 15.12 -10.34
N ALA A 21 -2.30 15.09 -11.41
CA ALA A 21 -3.22 16.18 -11.71
C ALA A 21 -4.23 16.41 -10.57
N ILE A 22 -4.78 15.34 -9.99
CA ILE A 22 -5.68 15.44 -8.82
C ILE A 22 -4.95 15.99 -7.60
N LYS A 23 -3.76 15.48 -7.26
CA LYS A 23 -2.97 16.00 -6.12
C LYS A 23 -2.67 17.49 -6.27
N LYS A 24 -2.29 17.93 -7.46
CA LYS A 24 -2.08 19.36 -7.77
C LYS A 24 -3.34 20.20 -7.57
N ALA A 25 -4.50 19.71 -8.01
CA ALA A 25 -5.77 20.41 -7.87
C ALA A 25 -6.27 20.49 -6.42
N LEU A 26 -6.03 19.45 -5.62
CA LEU A 26 -6.41 19.41 -4.20
C LEU A 26 -5.48 20.24 -3.30
N GLY A 27 -4.24 20.47 -3.74
CA GLY A 27 -3.24 21.23 -2.99
C GLY A 27 -2.41 20.38 -2.03
N ALA A 28 -1.37 20.99 -1.45
CA ALA A 28 -0.38 20.30 -0.64
C ALA A 28 -0.95 19.76 0.69
N ASP A 29 -1.91 20.46 1.29
CA ASP A 29 -2.46 20.13 2.62
C ASP A 29 -3.45 18.95 2.61
N ILE A 30 -3.85 18.48 1.42
CA ILE A 30 -4.78 17.36 1.28
C ILE A 30 -3.98 16.08 1.03
N SER A 31 -4.24 15.06 1.86
CA SER A 31 -3.59 13.77 1.68
C SER A 31 -4.22 13.01 0.50
N VAL A 32 -3.37 12.52 -0.40
CA VAL A 32 -3.77 11.67 -1.52
C VAL A 32 -2.99 10.37 -1.45
N ARG A 33 -3.74 9.28 -1.48
CA ARG A 33 -3.26 7.91 -1.44
C ARG A 33 -3.74 7.19 -2.69
N VAL A 34 -3.01 6.17 -3.11
CA VAL A 34 -3.42 5.37 -4.26
C VAL A 34 -3.50 3.90 -3.91
N ASP A 35 -4.30 3.18 -4.68
CA ASP A 35 -4.45 1.75 -4.60
C ASP A 35 -4.45 1.19 -6.01
N VAL A 36 -3.42 0.40 -6.28
CA VAL A 36 -3.10 -0.16 -7.59
C VAL A 36 -3.75 -1.54 -7.77
N ASN A 37 -4.23 -2.16 -6.69
CA ASN A 37 -4.87 -3.47 -6.71
C ASN A 37 -4.04 -4.51 -7.49
N ARG A 38 -2.73 -4.60 -7.17
CA ARG A 38 -1.79 -5.60 -7.69
C ARG A 38 -1.46 -5.50 -9.18
N ALA A 39 -1.87 -4.44 -9.86
CA ALA A 39 -1.84 -4.39 -11.32
C ALA A 39 -0.42 -4.31 -11.92
N TRP A 40 0.57 -3.81 -11.18
CA TRP A 40 1.89 -3.54 -11.74
C TRP A 40 2.85 -4.72 -11.56
N SER A 41 3.64 -4.97 -12.60
CA SER A 41 4.90 -5.71 -12.48
C SER A 41 5.89 -4.95 -11.59
N GLU A 42 6.94 -5.61 -11.12
CA GLU A 42 7.95 -4.94 -10.28
C GLU A 42 8.66 -3.79 -11.00
N LEU A 43 8.88 -3.91 -12.32
CA LEU A 43 9.47 -2.83 -13.12
C LEU A 43 8.54 -1.61 -13.21
N GLU A 44 7.25 -1.86 -13.44
CA GLU A 44 6.23 -0.80 -13.42
C GLU A 44 6.10 -0.17 -12.03
N CYS A 45 6.20 -0.96 -10.96
CA CYS A 45 6.20 -0.43 -9.59
C CYS A 45 7.36 0.54 -9.37
N ILE A 46 8.58 0.18 -9.78
CA ILE A 46 9.74 1.06 -9.62
C ILE A 46 9.51 2.41 -10.34
N GLN A 47 8.96 2.37 -11.56
CA GLN A 47 8.69 3.58 -12.35
C GLN A 47 7.51 4.40 -11.80
N GLY A 48 6.42 3.73 -11.43
CA GLY A 48 5.19 4.36 -10.94
C GLY A 48 5.37 4.96 -9.55
N ILE A 49 5.96 4.21 -8.62
CA ILE A 49 6.18 4.66 -7.25
C ILE A 49 7.08 5.90 -7.21
N GLN A 50 8.17 5.92 -7.98
CA GLN A 50 9.04 7.11 -8.05
C GLN A 50 8.25 8.35 -8.47
N GLN A 51 7.47 8.26 -9.55
CA GLN A 51 6.70 9.40 -10.05
C GLN A 51 5.60 9.84 -9.09
N LEU A 52 4.93 8.89 -8.44
CA LEU A 52 3.90 9.20 -7.44
C LEU A 52 4.51 9.86 -6.19
N GLN A 53 5.65 9.37 -5.71
CA GLN A 53 6.40 9.98 -4.61
C GLN A 53 6.79 11.42 -4.96
N ASP A 54 7.42 11.63 -6.13
CA ASP A 54 7.82 12.96 -6.60
C ASP A 54 6.60 13.89 -6.80
N GLY A 55 5.44 13.29 -7.09
CA GLY A 55 4.14 13.96 -7.19
C GLY A 55 3.48 14.32 -5.85
N GLY A 56 4.05 13.90 -4.72
CA GLY A 56 3.54 14.20 -3.37
C GLY A 56 2.38 13.30 -2.94
N ILE A 57 2.36 12.04 -3.40
CA ILE A 57 1.44 11.00 -2.93
C ILE A 57 1.95 10.42 -1.62
N ASP A 58 1.07 10.26 -0.64
CA ASP A 58 1.47 9.96 0.74
C ASP A 58 1.54 8.46 1.04
N LEU A 59 0.79 7.65 0.29
CA LEU A 59 0.71 6.21 0.52
C LEU A 59 0.29 5.48 -0.77
N ILE A 60 0.94 4.34 -1.02
CA ILE A 60 0.68 3.46 -2.16
C ILE A 60 0.30 2.07 -1.65
N GLU A 61 -0.91 1.65 -1.97
CA GLU A 61 -1.48 0.38 -1.54
C GLU A 61 -1.37 -0.70 -2.62
N GLN A 62 -0.88 -1.85 -2.18
CA GLN A 62 -0.67 -3.08 -2.95
C GLN A 62 -0.27 -2.84 -4.42
N PRO A 63 0.93 -2.26 -4.66
CA PRO A 63 1.37 -1.92 -6.03
C PRO A 63 1.53 -3.15 -6.92
N CYS A 64 2.05 -4.26 -6.37
CA CYS A 64 2.36 -5.48 -7.11
C CYS A 64 1.57 -6.70 -6.66
N ALA A 65 1.67 -7.76 -7.47
CA ALA A 65 1.07 -9.07 -7.24
C ALA A 65 1.48 -9.70 -5.89
N ILE A 66 0.50 -10.34 -5.23
CA ILE A 66 0.64 -10.93 -3.88
C ILE A 66 1.61 -12.11 -3.81
N GLN A 67 1.88 -12.76 -4.94
CA GLN A 67 2.80 -13.89 -5.02
C GLN A 67 4.27 -13.46 -4.81
N ASN A 68 4.57 -12.17 -4.94
CA ASN A 68 5.91 -11.62 -4.84
C ASN A 68 6.04 -10.67 -3.63
N THR A 69 5.87 -11.21 -2.42
CA THR A 69 6.05 -10.45 -1.17
C THR A 69 7.49 -9.95 -0.99
N GLU A 70 8.47 -10.58 -1.64
CA GLU A 70 9.85 -10.08 -1.67
C GLU A 70 9.99 -8.77 -2.45
N ALA A 71 9.24 -8.61 -3.54
CA ALA A 71 9.18 -7.34 -4.27
C ALA A 71 8.65 -6.23 -3.37
N LEU A 72 7.57 -6.48 -2.62
CA LEU A 72 7.07 -5.48 -1.66
C LEU A 72 8.16 -5.04 -0.66
N ALA A 73 8.97 -5.96 -0.14
CA ALA A 73 10.08 -5.62 0.75
C ALA A 73 11.23 -4.87 0.06
N ARG A 74 11.48 -5.12 -1.23
CA ARG A 74 12.45 -4.33 -2.02
C ARG A 74 11.92 -2.93 -2.30
N LEU A 75 10.64 -2.79 -2.60
CA LEU A 75 9.99 -1.50 -2.88
C LEU A 75 9.91 -0.64 -1.61
N THR A 76 9.45 -1.22 -0.50
CA THR A 76 9.37 -0.56 0.82
C THR A 76 10.72 0.01 1.26
N ARG A 77 11.81 -0.74 1.07
CA ARG A 77 13.17 -0.26 1.39
C ARG A 77 13.74 0.77 0.42
N ARG A 78 13.18 0.86 -0.79
CA ARG A 78 13.74 1.69 -1.87
C ARG A 78 13.18 3.11 -1.86
N PHE A 79 11.95 3.29 -1.41
CA PHE A 79 11.20 4.52 -1.53
C PHE A 79 10.86 5.09 -0.16
N ASP A 80 10.67 6.40 -0.10
CA ASP A 80 10.28 7.12 1.12
C ASP A 80 8.76 7.18 1.29
N VAL A 81 8.01 7.06 0.19
CA VAL A 81 6.54 6.97 0.23
C VAL A 81 6.11 5.66 0.87
N ALA A 82 5.14 5.74 1.79
CA ALA A 82 4.66 4.58 2.53
C ALA A 82 4.02 3.54 1.61
N ILE A 83 4.43 2.29 1.76
CA ILE A 83 3.83 1.14 1.08
C ILE A 83 2.88 0.41 2.03
N MET A 84 1.64 0.22 1.59
CA MET A 84 0.62 -0.49 2.35
C MET A 84 0.33 -1.87 1.76
N ALA A 85 0.30 -2.89 2.62
CA ALA A 85 -0.16 -4.23 2.27
C ALA A 85 -1.68 -4.35 2.47
N ASP A 86 -2.40 -4.78 1.43
CA ASP A 86 -3.82 -5.15 1.47
C ASP A 86 -3.97 -6.63 1.14
N GLU A 87 -4.00 -7.02 -0.14
CA GLU A 87 -4.30 -8.40 -0.51
C GLU A 87 -3.21 -9.40 -0.10
N ALA A 88 -2.00 -8.93 0.20
CA ALA A 88 -0.95 -9.77 0.79
C ALA A 88 -1.19 -10.06 2.29
N LEU A 89 -2.04 -9.28 2.96
CA LEU A 89 -2.37 -9.37 4.39
C LEU A 89 -3.69 -10.13 4.59
N THR A 90 -3.59 -11.43 4.87
CA THR A 90 -4.71 -12.36 5.01
C THR A 90 -4.88 -12.90 6.44
N GLY A 91 -4.32 -12.21 7.43
CA GLY A 91 -4.39 -12.59 8.85
C GLY A 91 -3.03 -12.69 9.54
N PRO A 92 -2.97 -13.16 10.80
CA PRO A 92 -1.81 -13.02 11.67
C PRO A 92 -0.51 -13.64 11.13
N ASP A 93 -0.61 -14.79 10.47
CA ASP A 93 0.55 -15.47 9.88
C ASP A 93 1.13 -14.69 8.69
N SER A 94 0.29 -14.14 7.81
CA SER A 94 0.76 -13.25 6.73
C SER A 94 1.35 -11.94 7.28
N ALA A 95 0.73 -11.37 8.32
CA ALA A 95 1.22 -10.18 9.01
C ALA A 95 2.63 -10.40 9.56
N TYR A 96 2.87 -11.54 10.21
CA TYR A 96 4.18 -11.89 10.73
C TYR A 96 5.23 -12.04 9.62
N ARG A 97 4.89 -12.69 8.50
CA ARG A 97 5.82 -12.84 7.37
C ARG A 97 6.20 -11.49 6.76
N ILE A 98 5.23 -10.61 6.54
CA ILE A 98 5.45 -9.28 5.98
C ILE A 98 6.27 -8.42 6.95
N ALA A 99 5.94 -8.46 8.25
CA ALA A 99 6.69 -7.76 9.28
C ALA A 99 8.15 -8.21 9.33
N LYS A 100 8.40 -9.54 9.31
CA LYS A 100 9.74 -10.11 9.36
C LYS A 100 10.64 -9.67 8.19
N SER A 101 10.08 -9.45 7.01
CA SER A 101 10.84 -9.02 5.82
C SER A 101 10.91 -7.51 5.64
N HIS A 102 10.21 -6.73 6.49
CA HIS A 102 9.91 -5.32 6.29
C HIS A 102 9.24 -5.08 4.92
N GLY A 103 8.17 -5.83 4.67
CA GLY A 103 7.45 -5.84 3.40
C GLY A 103 6.39 -4.74 3.24
N ALA A 104 6.09 -3.98 4.29
CA ALA A 104 5.18 -2.84 4.23
C ALA A 104 5.45 -1.90 5.41
N ASP A 105 5.03 -0.65 5.26
CA ASP A 105 5.00 0.37 6.31
C ASP A 105 3.65 0.42 7.00
N VAL A 106 2.59 0.03 6.28
CA VAL A 106 1.20 0.06 6.76
C VAL A 106 0.49 -1.26 6.46
N PHE A 107 -0.33 -1.72 7.39
CA PHE A 107 -1.25 -2.85 7.20
C PHE A 107 -2.69 -2.36 7.04
N ALA A 108 -3.32 -2.71 5.91
CA ALA A 108 -4.75 -2.52 5.70
C ALA A 108 -5.53 -3.65 6.40
N VAL A 109 -5.81 -3.48 7.69
CA VAL A 109 -6.53 -4.48 8.49
C VAL A 109 -8.00 -4.49 8.09
N LYS A 110 -8.46 -5.62 7.55
CA LYS A 110 -9.88 -5.90 7.29
C LYS A 110 -10.32 -7.14 8.04
N ILE A 111 -11.54 -7.10 8.60
CA ILE A 111 -12.06 -8.15 9.49
C ILE A 111 -12.21 -9.47 8.72
N GLU A 112 -12.76 -9.40 7.51
CA GLU A 112 -13.02 -10.55 6.65
C GLU A 112 -11.73 -11.16 6.10
N GLN A 113 -10.74 -10.36 5.71
CA GLN A 113 -9.44 -10.86 5.27
C GLN A 113 -8.64 -11.45 6.42
N SER A 114 -8.76 -10.89 7.63
CA SER A 114 -8.03 -11.38 8.81
C SER A 114 -8.59 -12.70 9.34
N GLY A 115 -9.84 -13.04 9.00
CA GLY A 115 -10.53 -14.24 9.50
C GLY A 115 -11.44 -14.00 10.71
N GLY A 116 -11.72 -12.73 11.05
CA GLY A 116 -12.55 -12.36 12.20
C GLY A 116 -11.98 -11.20 13.02
N LEU A 117 -12.74 -10.77 14.03
CA LEU A 117 -12.34 -9.68 14.93
C LEU A 117 -11.14 -10.06 15.80
N ILE A 118 -11.08 -11.31 16.27
CA ILE A 118 -9.98 -11.79 17.13
C ILE A 118 -8.67 -11.77 16.34
N GLU A 119 -8.72 -12.25 15.11
CA GLU A 119 -7.58 -12.39 14.22
C GLU A 119 -7.13 -11.02 13.70
N ALA A 120 -8.07 -10.09 13.46
CA ALA A 120 -7.73 -8.70 13.17
C ALA A 120 -6.98 -8.02 14.33
N CYS A 121 -7.35 -8.31 15.59
CA CYS A 121 -6.60 -7.83 16.76
C CYS A 121 -5.19 -8.44 16.83
N GLU A 122 -5.04 -9.71 16.49
CA GLU A 122 -3.71 -10.35 16.42
C GLU A 122 -2.85 -9.75 15.30
N VAL A 123 -3.42 -9.44 14.14
CA VAL A 123 -2.72 -8.67 13.07
C VAL A 123 -2.25 -7.32 13.60
N ALA A 124 -3.13 -6.57 14.27
CA ALA A 124 -2.79 -5.27 14.85
C ALA A 124 -1.66 -5.37 15.89
N LYS A 125 -1.66 -6.43 16.70
CA LYS A 125 -0.60 -6.70 17.68
C LYS A 125 0.74 -6.99 17.02
N VAL A 126 0.76 -7.79 15.96
CA VAL A 126 1.97 -8.05 15.16
C VAL A 126 2.51 -6.74 14.58
N ALA A 127 1.65 -5.91 14.00
CA ALA A 127 2.04 -4.62 13.44
C ALA A 127 2.69 -3.71 14.50
N GLY A 128 2.05 -3.56 15.67
CA GLY A 128 2.56 -2.74 16.75
C GLY A 128 3.91 -3.22 17.30
N LEU A 129 4.16 -4.52 17.35
CA LEU A 129 5.46 -5.08 17.74
C LEU A 129 6.54 -4.89 16.68
N ALA A 130 6.16 -4.78 15.41
CA ALA A 130 7.07 -4.59 14.29
C ALA A 130 7.30 -3.12 13.92
N GLY A 131 6.60 -2.17 14.55
CA GLY A 131 6.64 -0.75 14.18
C GLY A 131 5.94 -0.44 12.85
N ILE A 132 4.93 -1.24 12.49
CA ILE A 132 4.12 -1.08 11.28
C ILE A 132 2.81 -0.38 11.65
N ASP A 133 2.43 0.64 10.87
CA ASP A 133 1.21 1.41 11.10
C ASP A 133 -0.05 0.66 10.65
N LEU A 134 -1.20 1.10 11.15
CA LEU A 134 -2.49 0.46 10.88
C LEU A 134 -3.40 1.36 10.05
N TYR A 135 -4.08 0.73 9.09
CA TYR A 135 -5.17 1.32 8.33
C TYR A 135 -6.40 0.44 8.42
N GLY A 136 -7.56 1.01 8.79
CA GLY A 136 -8.83 0.30 8.81
C GLY A 136 -9.40 0.17 7.40
N GLY A 137 -9.26 -1.01 6.79
CA GLY A 137 -9.79 -1.27 5.46
C GLY A 137 -11.25 -1.74 5.47
N THR A 138 -11.84 -1.80 4.27
CA THR A 138 -13.17 -2.35 4.00
C THR A 138 -13.16 -3.12 2.68
N MET A 139 -14.17 -3.97 2.50
CA MET A 139 -14.54 -4.57 1.21
C MET A 139 -15.08 -3.54 0.23
#